data_AF-A0A922S8E8-F1
#
_entry.id   AF-A0A922S8E8-F1
#
_cell.length_a   1.000
_cell.length_b   1.000
_cell.length_c   1.000
_cell.angle_alpha   90.00
_cell.angle_beta   90.00
_cell.angle_gamma   90.00
#
_symmetry.space_group_name_H-M   'P 1'
#
loop_
_entity.id
_entity.type
_entity.pdbx_description
1 polymer ?
#
loop_
_entity_poly.entity_id
_entity_poly.type
_entity_poly.pdbx_seq_one_letter_code
_entity_poly.pdbx_strand_id
1 'polypeptide(L)' 'MKLNVFQEAFCGGTLVSLRWVVTAAHCVRKRLYVRLGEHDLLLRNRGEVEMKVTEAVIHPRYDPDTVVNDVAMLRYV' A
#
# COMPACT_ATOMS: atom_id res chain seq x y z
N MET A 1 7.65 3.19 8.36
CA MET A 1 7.46 3.90 7.08
C MET A 1 7.75 5.35 7.37
N LYS A 2 8.44 6.06 6.47
CA LYS A 2 8.50 7.51 6.59
C LYS A 2 7.17 8.05 6.05
N LEU A 3 6.40 8.70 6.91
CA LEU A 3 5.26 9.51 6.48
C LEU A 3 5.76 10.63 5.56
N ASN A 4 4.86 11.21 4.77
CA ASN A 4 5.21 12.39 3.98
C ASN A 4 5.52 13.59 4.92
N VAL A 5 5.90 14.74 4.34
CA VAL A 5 6.21 15.96 5.12
C VAL A 5 5.02 16.50 5.94
N PHE A 6 3.80 16.04 5.63
CA PHE A 6 2.55 16.37 6.32
C PHE A 6 2.12 15.28 7.32
N GLN A 7 2.97 14.30 7.59
CA GLN A 7 2.69 13.16 8.47
C GLN A 7 1.55 12.25 7.99
N GLU A 8 1.34 12.15 6.68
CA GLU A 8 0.30 11.30 6.09
C GLU A 8 0.89 10.03 5.47
N ALA A 9 0.04 9.00 5.38
CA ALA A 9 0.31 7.83 4.57
C ALA A 9 0.29 8.19 3.08
N PHE A 10 1.18 7.56 2.30
CA PHE A 10 1.26 7.82 0.86
C PHE A 10 -0.01 7.39 0.10
N CYS A 11 -0.51 6.19 0.39
CA CYS A 11 -1.76 5.64 -0.14
C CYS A 11 -2.39 4.68 0.89
N GLY A 12 -3.67 4.40 0.72
CA GLY A 12 -4.39 3.34 1.43
C GLY A 12 -4.34 1.98 0.71
N GLY A 13 -4.99 0.99 1.33
CA GLY A 13 -5.18 -0.34 0.76
C GLY A 13 -6.03 -1.22 1.67
N THR A 14 -6.51 -2.34 1.12
CA THR A 14 -7.34 -3.30 1.85
C THR A 14 -6.65 -4.65 1.90
N LEU A 15 -6.51 -5.22 3.09
CA LEU A 15 -6.04 -6.58 3.28
C LEU A 15 -7.10 -7.57 2.78
N VAL A 16 -6.80 -8.33 1.73
CA VAL A 16 -7.72 -9.31 1.11
C VAL A 16 -7.33 -10.75 1.41
N SER A 17 -6.09 -10.97 1.85
CA SER A 17 -5.56 -12.26 2.31
C SER A 17 -4.38 -12.03 3.24
N LEU A 18 -3.93 -13.06 3.96
CA LEU A 18 -2.85 -13.00 4.96
C LEU A 18 -1.54 -12.35 4.47
N ARG A 19 -1.31 -12.31 3.15
CA ARG A 19 -0.11 -11.72 2.53
C ARG A 19 -0.40 -10.80 1.36
N TRP A 20 -1.67 -10.48 1.10
CA TRP A 20 -2.08 -9.71 -0.08
C TRP A 20 -2.94 -8.51 0.30
N VAL A 21 -2.52 -7.36 -0.19
CA VAL A 21 -3.26 -6.09 -0.11
C VAL A 21 -3.68 -5.67 -1.51
N VAL A 22 -4.94 -5.29 -1.66
CA VAL A 22 -5.41 -4.58 -2.86
C VAL A 22 -5.22 -3.07 -2.64
N THR A 23 -4.79 -2.36 -3.69
CA THR A 23 -4.61 -0.91 -3.69
C THR A 23 -4.83 -0.38 -5.11
N ALA A 24 -4.69 0.93 -5.32
CA ALA A 24 -4.71 1.54 -6.64
C ALA A 24 -3.40 1.27 -7.40
N ALA A 25 -3.48 1.11 -8.73
CA ALA A 25 -2.31 0.89 -9.57
C ALA A 25 -1.37 2.10 -9.56
N HIS A 26 -1.91 3.33 -9.55
CA HIS A 26 -1.12 4.55 -9.50
C HIS A 26 -0.33 4.72 -8.20
N CYS A 27 -0.66 3.96 -7.16
CA CYS A 27 0.06 3.91 -5.88
C CYS A 27 1.31 3.00 -5.92
N VAL A 28 1.55 2.26 -7.01
CA VAL A 28 2.72 1.37 -7.08
C VAL A 28 4.01 2.19 -7.25
N ARG A 29 5.01 1.91 -6.40
CA ARG A 29 6.33 2.58 -6.36
C ARG A 29 7.44 1.54 -6.17
N LYS A 30 8.69 1.88 -6.52
CA LYS A 30 9.85 0.96 -6.42
C LYS A 30 10.12 0.43 -5.00
N ARG A 31 9.76 1.18 -3.96
CA ARG A 31 9.92 0.79 -2.56
C ARG A 31 8.63 1.12 -1.81
N LEU A 32 7.93 0.07 -1.39
CA LEU A 32 6.67 0.16 -0.64
C LEU A 32 6.75 -0.69 0.62
N TYR A 33 6.01 -0.24 1.63
CA TYR A 33 5.76 -0.96 2.88
C TYR A 33 4.26 -0.97 3.13
N VAL A 34 3.75 -2.07 3.65
CA VAL A 34 2.38 -2.20 4.14
C VAL A 34 2.45 -2.08 5.66
N ARG A 35 1.68 -1.15 6.24
CA ARG A 35 1.46 -1.05 7.68
C ARG A 35 0.05 -1.53 7.99
N LEU A 36 -0.06 -2.55 8.84
CA LEU A 36 -1.34 -3.11 9.30
C LEU A 36 -1.60 -2.73 10.75
N GLY A 37 -2.88 -2.70 11.15
CA GLY A 37 -3.28 -2.38 12.53
C GLY A 37 -3.07 -0.93 12.92
N GLU A 38 -2.91 -0.04 11.95
CA GLU A 38 -2.73 1.39 12.15
C GLU A 38 -4.08 2.09 12.42
N HIS A 39 -4.11 2.93 13.44
CA HIS A 39 -5.27 3.75 13.82
C HIS A 39 -4.91 5.23 13.97
N ASP A 40 -3.69 5.53 14.41
CA ASP A 40 -3.19 6.89 14.59
C ASP A 40 -1.75 6.94 14.07
N LEU A 41 -1.58 7.51 12.87
CA LEU A 41 -0.30 7.62 12.18
C LEU A 41 0.77 8.39 12.99
N LEU A 42 0.35 9.27 13.92
CA LEU A 42 1.24 10.11 14.73
C LEU A 42 1.73 9.39 15.99
N LEU A 43 0.98 8.39 16.44
CA LEU A 43 1.34 7.57 17.57
C LEU A 43 1.91 6.23 17.10
N ARG A 44 2.75 5.63 17.93
CA ARG A 44 3.27 4.30 17.66
C ARG A 44 2.58 3.34 18.63
N ASN A 45 1.47 2.76 18.22
CA ASN A 45 0.76 1.80 19.05
C ASN A 45 1.48 0.46 19.08
N ARG A 46 1.31 -0.24 20.20
CA ARG A 46 1.80 -1.61 20.40
C ARG A 46 0.87 -2.58 19.67
N GLY A 47 1.03 -2.69 18.36
CA GLY A 47 0.22 -3.59 17.54
C GLY A 47 0.38 -3.39 16.03
N GLU A 48 0.93 -2.26 15.61
CA GLU A 48 1.18 -2.05 14.18
C GLU A 48 2.31 -2.93 13.68
N VAL A 49 2.10 -3.54 12.52
CA VAL A 49 3.11 -4.34 11.85
C VAL A 49 3.43 -3.67 10.53
N GLU A 50 4.72 -3.45 10.29
CA GLU A 50 5.22 -2.94 9.03
C GLU A 50 5.98 -4.03 8.28
N MET A 51 5.56 -4.29 7.04
CA MET A 51 6.13 -5.33 6.20
C MET A 51 6.52 -4.75 4.84
N LYS A 52 7.71 -5.14 4.37
CA LYS A 52 8.20 -4.71 3.06
C LYS A 52 7.43 -5.44 1.96
N VAL A 53 6.99 -4.70 0.95
CA VAL A 53 6.40 -5.28 -0.26
C VAL A 53 7.48 -5.99 -1.06
N THR A 54 7.22 -7.25 -1.41
CA THR A 54 8.10 -8.11 -2.21
C THR A 54 7.67 -8.22 -3.67
N GLU A 55 6.38 -8.04 -3.93
CA GLU A 55 5.79 -8.16 -5.26
C GLU A 55 4.63 -7.17 -5.41
N ALA A 56 4.51 -6.59 -6.60
CA ALA A 56 3.38 -5.76 -6.99
C ALA A 56 2.86 -6.24 -8.35
N VAL A 57 1.58 -6.57 -8.41
CA VAL A 57 0.89 -7.01 -9.63
C VAL A 57 -0.10 -5.92 -10.02
N ILE A 58 0.26 -5.13 -11.03
CA ILE A 58 -0.61 -4.09 -11.59
C ILE A 58 -1.60 -4.74 -12.56
N HIS A 59 -2.84 -4.28 -12.58
CA HIS A 59 -3.82 -4.76 -13.56
C HIS A 59 -3.27 -4.61 -14.99
N PRO A 60 -3.30 -5.65 -15.84
CA PRO A 60 -2.63 -5.65 -17.13
C PRO A 60 -3.20 -4.64 -18.14
N ARG A 61 -4.40 -4.12 -17.87
CA ARG A 61 -5.04 -3.06 -18.66
C ARG A 61 -5.14 -1.72 -17.91
N TYR A 62 -4.32 -1.52 -16.88
CA TYR A 62 -4.22 -0.21 -16.23
C TYR A 62 -3.71 0.82 -17.24
N ASP A 63 -4.46 1.91 -17.38
CA ASP A 63 -4.11 3.04 -18.22
C ASP A 63 -3.86 4.27 -17.32
N PRO A 64 -2.61 4.79 -17.27
CA PRO A 64 -2.27 5.93 -16.42
C PRO A 64 -2.87 7.26 -16.89
N ASP A 65 -3.22 7.39 -18.17
CA ASP A 65 -3.78 8.63 -18.73
C ASP A 65 -5.28 8.73 -18.44
N THR A 66 -6.00 7.60 -18.50
CA THR A 66 -7.46 7.55 -18.26
C THR A 66 -7.84 7.06 -16.87
N VAL A 67 -6.89 6.52 -16.10
CA VAL A 67 -7.11 5.91 -14.77
C VAL A 67 -8.04 4.67 -14.83
N VAL A 68 -8.25 4.13 -16.03
CA VAL A 68 -9.04 2.91 -16.22
C VAL A 68 -8.27 1.70 -15.68
N ASN A 69 -8.98 0.83 -14.97
CA ASN A 69 -8.41 -0.34 -14.27
C ASN A 69 -7.30 0.02 -13.27
N ASP A 70 -7.48 1.10 -12.51
CA ASP A 70 -6.56 1.56 -11.46
C ASP A 70 -6.61 0.67 -10.20
N VAL A 71 -6.16 -0.57 -10.36
CA VAL A 71 -6.12 -1.59 -9.30
C VAL A 71 -4.83 -2.39 -9.38
N ALA A 72 -4.25 -2.69 -8.23
CA ALA A 72 -3.06 -3.53 -8.09
C ALA A 72 -3.13 -4.38 -6.82
N MET A 73 -2.40 -5.50 -6.84
CA MET A 73 -2.18 -6.33 -5.66
C MET A 73 -0.73 -6.23 -5.19
N LEU A 74 -0.53 -6.11 -3.89
CA LEU A 74 0.79 -6.09 -3.25
C LEU A 74 0.96 -7.34 -2.38
N ARG A 75 2.07 -8.05 -2.55
CA ARG A 75 2.50 -9.12 -1.66
C ARG A 75 3.61 -8.63 -0.74
N TYR A 76 3.53 -8.91 0.55
CA TYR A 76 4.57 -8.58 1.53
C TYR A 76 5.23 -9.84 2.14
N VAL A 77 6.38 -9.65 2.80
CA VAL A 77 7.15 -10.72 3.47
C VAL A 77 6.38 -11.40 4.60
#